data_AF-W5XXB4-F1
#
_entry.id   AF-W5XXB4-F1
#
_cell.length_a   1.000
_cell.length_b   1.000
_cell.length_c   1.000
_cell.angle_alpha   90.00
_cell.angle_beta   90.00
_cell.angle_gamma   90.00
#
_symmetry.space_group_name_H-M   'P 1'
#
loop_
_entity.id
_entity.type
_entity.pdbx_description
1 polymer ?
#
loop_
_entity_poly.entity_id
_entity_poly.type
_entity_poly.pdbx_seq_one_letter_code
_entity_poly.pdbx_strand_id
1 'polypeptide(L)'
;MKAEIKKLREENAKRRVESKELQARAQKWDEYEQSQKTELEKAQDERLKLEQELAQTKIENTQLSLAAAYGIKADDINLLGTGTAEEMETRAKRIQELYAGAQAAQQTPPPSQRPHEGFIPGSGQRQELNDSAYPTSWMPSALRQKNK
;
A
#
# COMPACT_ATOMS: atom_id res chain seq x y z
N MET A 1 33.77 10.61 84.15
CA MET A 1 34.32 11.49 83.10
C MET A 1 35.14 10.78 82.00
N LYS A 2 36.36 10.25 82.23
CA LYS A 2 37.17 9.65 81.12
C LYS A 2 36.54 8.42 80.44
N ALA A 3 35.87 7.55 81.20
CA ALA A 3 35.21 6.35 80.68
C ALA A 3 33.96 6.65 79.83
N GLU A 4 33.20 7.68 80.19
CA GLU A 4 32.01 8.11 79.43
C GLU A 4 32.41 8.75 78.09
N ILE A 5 33.49 9.55 78.08
CA ILE A 5 34.05 10.12 76.84
C ILE A 5 34.49 9.02 75.88
N LYS A 6 35.09 7.93 76.40
CA LYS A 6 35.49 6.79 75.57
C LYS A 6 34.28 6.09 74.95
N LYS A 7 33.23 5.82 75.75
CA LYS A 7 31.98 5.22 75.26
C LYS A 7 31.30 6.09 74.19
N LEU A 8 31.21 7.40 74.42
CA LEU A 8 30.65 8.35 73.45
C LEU A 8 31.44 8.38 72.13
N ARG A 9 32.78 8.26 72.19
CA ARG A 9 33.61 8.19 70.98
C ARG A 9 33.39 6.90 70.20
N GLU A 10 33.27 5.77 70.90
CA GLU A 10 32.98 4.47 70.29
C GLU A 10 31.59 4.46 69.64
N GLU A 11 30.58 5.00 70.32
CA GLU A 11 29.22 5.14 69.76
C GLU A 11 29.21 6.05 68.53
N ASN A 12 29.84 7.24 68.61
CA ASN A 12 29.95 8.14 67.46
C ASN A 12 30.69 7.49 66.28
N ALA A 13 31.74 6.70 66.55
CA ALA A 13 32.44 5.97 65.50
C ALA A 13 31.53 4.94 64.81
N LYS A 14 30.75 4.16 65.59
CA LYS A 14 29.76 3.21 65.05
C LYS A 14 28.69 3.91 64.21
N ARG A 15 28.10 4.98 64.72
CA ARG A 15 27.08 5.77 63.99
C ARG A 15 27.61 6.34 62.68
N ARG A 16 28.88 6.78 62.64
CA ARG A 16 29.52 7.25 61.41
C ARG A 16 29.71 6.15 60.39
N VAL A 17 30.02 4.92 60.82
CA VAL A 17 30.13 3.77 59.93
C VAL A 17 28.76 3.38 59.38
N GLU A 18 27.76 3.24 60.26
CA GLU A 18 26.38 2.93 59.87
C GLU A 18 25.80 3.97 58.90
N SER A 19 26.03 5.25 59.17
CA SER A 19 25.58 6.33 58.28
C SER A 19 26.24 6.26 56.90
N LYS A 20 27.54 5.93 56.83
CA LYS A 20 28.24 5.75 55.55
C LYS A 20 27.72 4.54 54.78
N GLU A 21 27.46 3.43 55.48
CA GLU A 21 26.90 2.22 54.86
C GLU A 21 25.49 2.44 54.32
N LEU A 22 24.64 3.14 55.08
CA LEU A 22 23.29 3.52 54.64
C LEU A 22 23.35 4.46 53.43
N GLN A 23 24.24 5.45 53.45
CA GLN A 23 24.43 6.35 52.32
C GLN A 23 24.89 5.61 51.07
N ALA A 24 25.83 4.67 51.20
CA ALA A 24 26.30 3.86 50.08
C ALA A 24 25.20 2.95 49.51
N ARG A 25 24.31 2.41 50.37
CA ARG A 25 23.15 1.62 49.91
C ARG A 25 22.12 2.48 49.20
N ALA A 26 21.84 3.69 49.71
CA ALA A 26 20.95 4.63 49.06
C ALA A 26 21.46 5.03 47.67
N GLN A 27 22.76 5.34 47.54
CA GLN A 27 23.37 5.66 46.25
C GLN A 27 23.24 4.51 45.24
N LYS A 28 23.49 3.26 45.64
CA LYS A 28 23.31 2.10 44.77
C LYS A 28 21.85 1.88 44.36
N TRP A 29 20.91 2.20 45.25
CA TRP A 29 19.48 2.13 44.93
C TRP A 29 19.10 3.19 43.89
N ASP A 30 19.58 4.43 44.06
CA ASP A 30 19.35 5.52 43.12
C ASP A 30 19.95 5.19 41.74
N GLU A 31 21.18 4.64 41.70
CA GLU A 31 21.83 4.16 40.47
C GLU A 31 21.01 3.05 39.79
N TYR A 32 20.48 2.09 40.56
CA TYR A 32 19.63 1.03 40.04
C TYR A 32 18.33 1.59 39.46
N GLU A 33 17.62 2.47 40.17
CA GLU A 33 16.40 3.11 39.65
C GLU A 33 16.67 3.90 38.37
N GLN A 34 17.79 4.63 38.30
CA GLN A 34 18.17 5.34 37.09
C GLN A 34 18.44 4.36 35.94
N SER A 35 19.18 3.28 36.18
CA SER A 35 19.44 2.25 35.16
C SER A 35 18.14 1.64 34.63
N GLN A 36 17.22 1.30 35.52
CA GLN A 36 15.92 0.73 35.16
C GLN A 36 15.05 1.72 34.38
N LYS A 37 15.06 3.01 34.76
CA LYS A 37 14.38 4.05 33.97
C LYS A 37 14.95 4.15 32.56
N THR A 38 16.27 4.13 32.41
CA THR A 38 16.89 4.18 31.07
C THR A 38 16.61 2.93 30.23
N GLU A 39 16.53 1.75 30.83
CA GLU A 39 16.13 0.53 30.14
C GLU A 39 14.66 0.55 29.74
N LEU A 40 13.79 1.09 30.61
CA LEU A 40 12.37 1.24 30.34
C LEU A 40 12.14 2.24 29.19
N GLU A 41 12.83 3.36 29.18
CA GLU A 41 12.79 4.34 28.08
C GLU A 41 13.21 3.70 26.75
N LYS A 42 14.31 2.94 26.74
CA LYS A 42 14.74 2.20 25.54
C LYS A 42 13.68 1.19 25.08
N ALA A 43 13.10 0.43 26.01
CA ALA A 43 12.05 -0.53 25.69
C ALA A 43 10.77 0.16 25.17
N GLN A 44 10.44 1.35 25.68
CA GLN A 44 9.33 2.15 25.16
C GLN A 44 9.61 2.65 23.74
N ASP A 45 10.81 3.16 23.48
CA ASP A 45 11.21 3.62 22.15
C ASP A 45 11.20 2.48 21.13
N GLU A 46 11.68 1.30 21.51
CA GLU A 46 11.61 0.09 20.68
C GLU A 46 10.17 -0.33 20.43
N ARG A 47 9.31 -0.31 21.47
CA ARG A 47 7.89 -0.64 21.32
C ARG A 47 7.19 0.32 20.36
N LEU A 48 7.44 1.62 20.47
CA LEU A 48 6.86 2.63 19.59
C LEU A 48 7.32 2.45 18.14
N LYS A 49 8.60 2.12 17.90
CA LYS A 49 9.10 1.79 16.56
C LYS A 49 8.41 0.56 15.98
N LEU A 50 8.32 -0.51 16.75
CA LEU A 50 7.65 -1.74 16.31
C LEU A 50 6.14 -1.51 16.07
N GLU A 51 5.48 -0.70 16.88
CA GLU A 51 4.07 -0.32 16.66
C GLU A 51 3.89 0.46 15.36
N GLN A 52 4.83 1.35 15.02
CA GLN A 52 4.82 2.11 13.76
C GLN A 52 5.04 1.19 12.55
N GLU A 53 6.02 0.28 12.62
CA GLU A 53 6.28 -0.71 11.57
C GLU A 53 5.08 -1.65 11.37
N LEU A 54 4.45 -2.10 12.46
CA LEU A 54 3.23 -2.91 12.40
C LEU A 54 2.04 -2.12 11.81
N ALA A 55 1.92 -0.83 12.10
CA ALA A 55 0.88 0.00 11.50
C ALA A 55 1.10 0.18 9.99
N GLN A 56 2.33 0.43 9.57
CA GLN A 56 2.71 0.57 8.15
C GLN A 56 2.45 -0.72 7.37
N THR A 57 2.95 -1.85 7.87
CA THR A 57 2.74 -3.17 7.22
C THR A 57 1.27 -3.56 7.14
N LYS A 58 0.44 -3.18 8.12
CA LYS A 58 -1.01 -3.40 8.04
C LYS A 58 -1.64 -2.58 6.90
N ILE A 59 -1.25 -1.32 6.75
CA ILE A 59 -1.74 -0.45 5.66
C ILE A 59 -1.28 -0.99 4.30
N GLU A 60 -0.02 -1.42 4.18
CA GLU A 60 0.48 -2.03 2.94
C GLU A 60 -0.29 -3.30 2.58
N ASN A 61 -0.57 -4.17 3.55
CA ASN A 61 -1.36 -5.37 3.33
C ASN A 61 -2.79 -5.05 2.86
N THR A 62 -3.44 -4.03 3.45
CA THR A 62 -4.79 -3.63 2.99
C THR A 62 -4.72 -3.06 1.57
N GLN A 63 -3.73 -2.23 1.26
CA GLN A 63 -3.49 -1.71 -0.10
C GLN A 63 -3.31 -2.85 -1.11
N LEU A 64 -2.48 -3.84 -0.80
CA LEU A 64 -2.24 -4.99 -1.66
C LEU A 64 -3.49 -5.86 -1.84
N SER A 65 -4.25 -6.10 -0.76
CA SER A 65 -5.49 -6.87 -0.85
C SER A 65 -6.54 -6.18 -1.74
N LEU A 66 -6.65 -4.85 -1.64
CA LEU A 66 -7.57 -4.06 -2.44
C LEU A 66 -7.09 -3.97 -3.89
N ALA A 67 -5.79 -3.77 -4.11
CA ALA A 67 -5.22 -3.77 -5.44
C ALA A 67 -5.48 -5.11 -6.16
N ALA A 68 -5.31 -6.24 -5.46
CA ALA A 68 -5.62 -7.56 -5.99
C ALA A 68 -7.13 -7.72 -6.27
N ALA A 69 -8.01 -7.26 -5.38
CA ALA A 69 -9.46 -7.38 -5.54
C ALA A 69 -10.00 -6.56 -6.72
N TYR A 70 -9.47 -5.36 -6.95
CA TYR A 70 -9.94 -4.43 -7.99
C TYR A 70 -9.11 -4.48 -9.29
N GLY A 71 -8.07 -5.32 -9.35
CA GLY A 71 -7.21 -5.47 -10.53
C GLY A 71 -6.34 -4.24 -10.80
N ILE A 72 -5.91 -3.55 -9.76
CA ILE A 72 -5.06 -2.36 -9.85
C ILE A 72 -3.62 -2.81 -10.16
N LYS A 73 -2.94 -2.11 -11.08
CA LYS A 73 -1.54 -2.41 -11.41
C LYS A 73 -0.62 -2.08 -10.24
N ALA A 74 0.49 -2.79 -10.13
CA ALA A 74 1.47 -2.58 -9.05
C ALA A 74 1.96 -1.11 -8.96
N ASP A 75 2.15 -0.46 -10.10
CA ASP A 75 2.60 0.94 -10.18
C ASP A 75 1.59 1.94 -9.59
N ASP A 76 0.30 1.57 -9.60
CA ASP A 76 -0.81 2.43 -9.19
C ASP A 76 -1.32 2.14 -7.76
N ILE A 77 -0.71 1.19 -7.05
CA ILE A 77 -1.07 0.86 -5.65
C ILE A 77 -0.93 2.10 -4.74
N ASN A 78 0.09 2.92 -4.99
CA ASN A 78 0.35 4.15 -4.25
C ASN A 78 -0.81 5.16 -4.33
N LEU A 79 -1.68 5.07 -5.35
CA LEU A 79 -2.84 5.96 -5.52
C LEU A 79 -3.97 5.65 -4.53
N LEU A 80 -3.98 4.47 -3.91
CA LEU A 80 -4.93 4.13 -2.84
C LEU A 80 -4.69 5.00 -1.59
N GLY A 81 -3.43 5.38 -1.35
CA GLY A 81 -3.02 6.24 -0.24
C GLY A 81 -3.30 5.62 1.14
N THR A 82 -3.31 6.47 2.15
CA THR A 82 -3.67 6.11 3.54
C THR A 82 -5.12 6.48 3.83
N GLY A 83 -5.75 5.81 4.79
CA GLY A 83 -7.12 6.09 5.22
C GLY A 83 -7.80 4.89 5.87
N THR A 84 -9.11 5.00 6.06
CA THR A 84 -9.93 3.84 6.44
C THR A 84 -10.03 2.85 5.28
N ALA A 85 -10.31 1.58 5.57
CA ALA A 85 -10.50 0.57 4.53
C ALA A 85 -11.58 0.97 3.51
N GLU A 86 -12.67 1.59 3.98
CA GLU A 86 -13.76 2.09 3.14
C GLU A 86 -13.30 3.20 2.19
N GLU A 87 -12.50 4.17 2.67
CA GLU A 87 -11.93 5.22 1.82
C GLU A 87 -11.01 4.64 0.75
N MET A 88 -10.18 3.67 1.12
CA MET A 88 -9.31 2.98 0.17
C MET A 88 -10.10 2.20 -0.87
N GLU A 89 -11.19 1.55 -0.48
CA GLU A 89 -12.10 0.85 -1.40
C GLU A 89 -12.76 1.82 -2.39
N THR A 90 -13.25 2.98 -1.93
CA THR A 90 -13.85 3.97 -2.84
C THR A 90 -12.84 4.48 -3.88
N ARG A 91 -11.59 4.71 -3.47
CA ARG A 91 -10.51 5.06 -4.39
C ARG A 91 -10.17 3.91 -5.34
N ALA A 92 -10.13 2.68 -4.84
CA ALA A 92 -9.89 1.49 -5.65
C ALA A 92 -10.95 1.32 -6.75
N LYS A 93 -12.22 1.47 -6.39
CA LYS A 93 -13.35 1.47 -7.35
C LYS A 93 -13.18 2.55 -8.41
N ARG A 94 -12.83 3.78 -8.00
CA ARG A 94 -12.59 4.87 -8.95
C ARG A 94 -11.45 4.57 -9.93
N ILE A 95 -10.36 3.95 -9.46
CA ILE A 95 -9.24 3.54 -10.33
C ILE A 95 -9.69 2.44 -11.30
N GLN A 96 -10.46 1.47 -10.82
CA GLN A 96 -11.01 0.41 -11.66
C GLN A 96 -11.91 0.98 -12.77
N GLU A 97 -12.79 1.94 -12.46
CA GLU A 97 -13.64 2.61 -13.44
C GLU A 97 -12.81 3.35 -14.50
N LEU A 98 -11.72 4.02 -14.10
CA LEU A 98 -10.80 4.67 -15.03
C LEU A 98 -10.11 3.67 -15.96
N TYR A 99 -9.70 2.52 -15.44
CA TYR A 99 -9.12 1.45 -16.26
C TYR A 99 -10.14 0.88 -17.25
N ALA A 100 -11.39 0.66 -16.82
CA ALA A 100 -12.45 0.20 -17.71
C ALA A 100 -12.71 1.22 -18.84
N GLY A 101 -12.75 2.52 -18.52
CA GLY A 101 -12.87 3.58 -19.52
C GLY A 101 -11.68 3.65 -20.48
N ALA A 102 -10.45 3.49 -19.97
CA ALA A 102 -9.24 3.48 -20.79
C ALA A 102 -9.17 2.26 -21.73
N GLN A 103 -9.57 1.08 -21.25
CA GLN A 103 -9.67 -0.12 -22.10
C GLN A 103 -10.72 0.05 -23.19
N ALA A 104 -11.89 0.62 -22.87
CA ALA A 104 -12.92 0.91 -23.87
C ALA A 104 -12.42 1.90 -24.95
N ALA A 105 -11.65 2.92 -24.56
CA ALA A 105 -11.06 3.88 -25.49
C ALA A 105 -9.92 3.31 -26.34
N GLN A 106 -9.24 2.25 -25.90
CA GLN A 106 -8.24 1.55 -26.73
C GLN A 106 -8.86 0.57 -27.72
N GLN A 107 -10.06 0.04 -27.44
CA GLN A 107 -10.76 -0.85 -28.36
C GLN A 107 -11.47 -0.10 -29.48
N THR A 108 -11.75 1.19 -29.33
CA THR A 108 -12.22 2.02 -30.44
C THR A 108 -11.01 2.42 -31.31
N PRO A 109 -10.93 1.96 -32.57
CA PRO A 109 -9.89 2.45 -33.47
C PRO A 109 -10.01 3.98 -33.56
N PRO A 110 -8.88 4.71 -33.64
CA PRO A 110 -8.90 6.16 -33.74
C PRO A 110 -9.78 6.56 -34.95
N PRO A 111 -10.59 7.64 -34.82
CA PRO A 111 -11.49 8.04 -35.90
C PRO A 111 -10.68 8.32 -37.16
N SER A 112 -10.76 7.40 -38.12
CA SER A 112 -10.12 7.56 -39.42
C SER A 112 -10.90 8.59 -40.22
N GLN A 113 -10.26 9.70 -40.58
CA GLN A 113 -10.80 10.68 -41.54
C GLN A 113 -10.66 10.20 -43.00
N ARG A 114 -10.16 8.99 -43.23
CA ARG A 114 -10.12 8.41 -44.58
C ARG A 114 -11.53 7.97 -44.97
N PRO A 115 -12.01 8.34 -46.17
CA PRO A 115 -13.27 7.82 -46.69
C PRO A 115 -13.18 6.29 -46.77
N HIS A 116 -14.18 5.61 -46.24
CA HIS A 116 -14.29 4.17 -46.36
C HIS A 116 -14.71 3.80 -47.78
N GLU A 117 -13.95 2.90 -48.42
CA GLU A 117 -14.26 2.40 -49.75
C GLU A 117 -15.58 1.63 -49.73
N GLY A 118 -16.47 1.93 -50.69
CA GLY A 118 -17.80 1.33 -50.78
C GLY A 118 -18.91 2.03 -49.98
N PHE A 119 -18.71 3.23 -49.43
CA PHE A 119 -19.83 4.06 -48.93
C PHE A 119 -20.33 5.02 -50.01
N ILE A 120 -21.66 5.11 -50.15
CA ILE A 120 -22.28 6.04 -51.11
C ILE A 120 -22.26 7.45 -50.51
N PRO A 121 -21.66 8.45 -51.20
CA PRO A 121 -21.57 9.81 -50.69
C PRO A 121 -22.96 10.37 -50.35
N GLY A 122 -23.12 10.92 -49.14
CA GLY A 122 -24.35 11.58 -48.68
C GLY A 122 -25.46 10.68 -48.14
N SER A 123 -25.39 9.36 -48.31
CA SER A 123 -26.43 8.43 -47.80
C SER A 123 -26.05 7.72 -46.49
N GLY A 124 -24.76 7.66 -46.17
CA GLY A 124 -24.25 6.89 -45.03
C GLY A 124 -24.41 5.36 -45.16
N GLN A 125 -24.88 4.86 -46.31
CA GLN A 125 -25.05 3.43 -46.56
C GLN A 125 -23.81 2.83 -47.24
N ARG A 126 -23.44 1.61 -46.84
CA ARG A 126 -22.45 0.79 -47.52
C ARG A 126 -23.11 0.18 -48.77
N GLN A 127 -22.41 0.23 -49.89
CA GLN A 127 -22.83 -0.38 -51.14
C GLN A 127 -22.60 -1.89 -51.06
N GLU A 128 -23.69 -2.64 -50.92
CA GLU A 128 -23.71 -4.09 -51.06
C GLU A 128 -23.41 -4.44 -52.53
N LEU A 129 -22.27 -5.09 -52.78
CA LEU A 129 -21.95 -5.63 -54.11
C LEU A 129 -22.84 -6.87 -54.31
N ASN A 130 -23.88 -6.76 -55.13
CA ASN A 130 -24.66 -7.92 -55.53
C ASN A 130 -23.76 -8.91 -56.31
N ASP A 131 -23.74 -10.19 -55.94
CA ASP A 131 -23.00 -11.27 -56.62
C ASP A 131 -23.33 -11.40 -58.12
N SER A 132 -24.43 -10.81 -58.56
CA SER A 132 -24.86 -10.70 -59.97
C SER A 132 -24.16 -9.59 -60.76
N ALA A 133 -23.18 -8.89 -60.17
CA ALA A 133 -22.50 -7.74 -60.78
C ALA A 133 -21.78 -8.07 -62.09
N TYR A 134 -21.52 -9.36 -62.37
CA TYR A 134 -20.90 -9.81 -63.60
C TYR A 134 -21.84 -10.73 -64.40
N PRO A 135 -21.95 -10.53 -65.72
CA PRO A 135 -22.74 -11.42 -66.56
C PRO A 135 -22.14 -12.83 -66.54
N THR A 136 -22.99 -13.86 -66.56
CA THR A 136 -22.58 -15.27 -66.52
C THR A 136 -21.60 -15.66 -67.64
N SER A 137 -21.57 -14.90 -68.74
CA SER A 137 -20.61 -15.06 -69.84
C SER A 137 -19.16 -14.76 -69.44
N TRP A 138 -18.93 -13.94 -68.41
CA TRP A 138 -17.61 -13.60 -67.87
C TRP A 138 -17.16 -14.51 -66.73
N MET A 139 -18.04 -15.40 -66.25
CA MET A 139 -17.66 -16.39 -65.25
C MET A 139 -16.90 -17.56 -65.90
N PRO A 140 -15.71 -17.92 -65.37
CA PRO A 140 -14.99 -19.13 -65.77
C PRO A 140 -15.91 -20.36 -65.74
N SER A 141 -15.79 -21.25 -66.72
CA SER A 141 -16.67 -22.42 -66.87
C SER A 141 -16.69 -23.31 -65.62
N ALA A 142 -15.62 -23.35 -64.84
CA ALA A 142 -15.50 -24.09 -63.59
C ALA A 142 -16.40 -23.56 -62.46
N LEU A 143 -16.81 -22.28 -62.51
CA LEU A 143 -17.61 -21.62 -61.47
C LEU A 143 -19.07 -21.45 -61.88
N ARG A 144 -19.45 -21.84 -63.10
CA ARG A 144 -20.86 -21.92 -63.52
C ARG A 144 -21.49 -23.10 -62.79
N GLN A 145 -22.17 -22.83 -61.69
CA GLN A 145 -22.94 -23.82 -60.93
C GLN A 145 -23.85 -24.62 -61.88
N LYS A 146 -23.70 -25.95 -61.88
CA LYS A 146 -24.60 -26.88 -62.57
C LYS A 146 -25.89 -26.96 -61.76
N ASN A 147 -26.84 -26.08 -62.03
CA ASN A 147 -28.20 -26.25 -61.56
C ASN A 147 -28.79 -27.47 -62.31
N LYS A 148 -29.14 -28.51 -61.55
CA LYS A 148 -30.09 -29.55 -61.96
C LYS A 148 -31.50 -29.07 -61.69
#